data_AF-A0AAV4U4C5-F1
#
_entry.id   AF-A0AAV4U4C5-F1
#
_cell.length_a   1.000
_cell.length_b   1.000
_cell.length_c   1.000
_cell.angle_alpha   90.00
_cell.angle_beta   90.00
_cell.angle_gamma   90.00
#
_symmetry.space_group_name_H-M   'P 1'
#
loop_
_entity.id
_entity.type
_entity.pdbx_description
1 polymer ?
#
loop_
_entity_poly.entity_id
_entity_poly.type
_entity_poly.pdbx_seq_one_letter_code
_entity_poly.pdbx_strand_id
1 'polypeptide(L)'
;MKFIKNNDEVFGGKVTDHWWRIEFQNCGSPHLHMVVWIKNHPEFDTEEGKLLLDRNCCCKMLTEEEDLEQLVKKCQIHRHTQTCTKNNTSVRCRFNFPRQECDETRIVSYSSDDFLRNGGRICLLKRRKEDAWVNNFHPQLLRVWTGNMDIQPCGSNEAIAYYIAKYLSNAEPEGVHSGSAQAIQQIQREESDISRKLFRICMKILHERQVSAAECAYRLCHIPLRDSSRSCIFLNTRKPEQRYRVLQFDKSGHVTGYYSNIIERYEKRPLQHPDYAFADMSLIEFAMLFEPFYPKNVSETEESIDHGAYEEQPHIRRPLSMLSDGSKMVVRNVPAVVRVPYFIATSDPENFFYSLLVQYMPYRSETELLEGFDNAKEAFLARENRLKETSRHMR
;
A
#
# COMPACT_ATOMS: atom_id res chain seq x y z
N MET A 1 6.71 11.58 7.59
CA MET A 1 6.03 12.10 6.37
C MET A 1 6.01 13.62 6.27
N LYS A 2 5.52 14.36 7.27
CA LYS A 2 5.39 15.84 7.18
C LYS A 2 6.68 16.55 6.72
N PHE A 3 7.83 16.13 7.28
CA PHE A 3 9.14 16.65 6.90
C PHE A 3 9.46 16.51 5.39
N ILE A 4 9.23 15.31 4.82
CA ILE A 4 9.59 15.03 3.43
C ILE A 4 8.53 15.48 2.41
N LYS A 5 7.26 15.63 2.82
CA LYS A 5 6.18 16.11 1.94
C LYS A 5 6.17 17.61 1.77
N ASN A 6 6.67 18.35 2.75
CA ASN A 6 6.66 19.81 2.78
C ASN A 6 8.01 20.42 2.39
N ASN A 7 8.98 19.60 1.98
CA ASN A 7 10.31 20.05 1.65
C ASN A 7 10.85 19.28 0.43
N ASP A 8 10.74 19.92 -0.74
CA ASP A 8 11.15 19.34 -2.01
C ASP A 8 12.69 19.18 -2.11
N GLU A 9 13.46 19.89 -1.29
CA GLU A 9 14.93 19.82 -1.31
C GLU A 9 15.47 18.50 -0.76
N VAL A 10 14.71 17.83 0.13
CA VAL A 10 15.19 16.63 0.84
C VAL A 10 15.71 15.60 -0.13
N PHE A 11 14.91 15.23 -1.13
CA PHE A 11 15.30 14.28 -2.17
C PHE A 11 15.65 14.94 -3.50
N GLY A 12 15.57 16.27 -3.60
CA GLY A 12 15.91 17.02 -4.82
C GLY A 12 14.75 17.03 -5.81
N GLY A 13 13.54 16.97 -5.28
CA GLY A 13 12.29 16.92 -6.00
C GLY A 13 11.12 16.65 -5.07
N LYS A 14 9.92 16.98 -5.54
CA LYS A 14 8.69 16.83 -4.76
C LYS A 14 8.30 15.37 -4.59
N VAL A 15 8.01 14.95 -3.36
CA VAL A 15 7.41 13.63 -3.09
C VAL A 15 5.96 13.62 -3.58
N THR A 16 5.63 12.79 -4.58
CA THR A 16 4.28 12.69 -5.17
C THR A 16 3.48 11.49 -4.69
N ASP A 17 4.17 10.40 -4.38
CA ASP A 17 3.54 9.20 -3.84
C ASP A 17 4.41 8.63 -2.71
N HIS A 18 3.76 7.92 -1.79
CA HIS A 18 4.43 7.27 -0.68
C HIS A 18 3.66 6.05 -0.19
N TRP A 19 4.38 5.12 0.40
CA TRP A 19 3.83 4.05 1.21
C TRP A 19 4.78 3.81 2.37
N TRP A 20 4.24 3.64 3.58
CA TRP A 20 5.03 3.15 4.69
C TRP A 20 4.25 2.27 5.65
N ARG A 21 4.98 1.44 6.38
CA ARG A 21 4.50 0.57 7.46
C ARG A 21 5.53 0.54 8.58
N ILE A 22 5.05 0.54 9.82
CA ILE A 22 5.81 0.19 11.01
C ILE A 22 5.60 -1.30 11.30
N GLU A 23 6.71 -2.03 11.40
CA GLU A 23 6.77 -3.43 11.82
C GLU A 23 7.52 -3.54 13.15
N PHE A 24 7.04 -4.39 14.07
CA PHE A 24 7.73 -4.67 15.33
C PHE A 24 8.40 -6.04 15.24
N GLN A 25 9.63 -6.07 14.73
CA GLN A 25 10.38 -7.31 14.55
C GLN A 25 10.73 -7.95 15.89
N ASN A 26 10.46 -9.25 16.06
CA ASN A 26 10.74 -10.02 17.28
C ASN A 26 10.29 -9.32 18.57
N CYS A 27 9.15 -8.63 18.53
CA CYS A 27 8.65 -7.85 19.66
C CYS A 27 9.61 -6.75 20.16
N GLY A 28 10.50 -6.24 19.29
CA GLY A 28 11.50 -5.23 19.59
C GLY A 28 11.10 -3.81 19.16
N SER A 29 12.11 -3.01 18.82
CA SER A 29 11.95 -1.62 18.39
C SER A 29 11.18 -1.50 17.06
N PRO A 30 10.45 -0.39 16.83
CA PRO A 30 9.73 -0.16 15.59
C PRO A 30 10.69 -0.08 14.40
N HIS A 31 10.36 -0.80 13.34
CA HIS A 31 11.07 -0.81 12.07
C HIS A 31 10.19 -0.14 11.01
N LEU A 32 10.66 0.98 10.45
CA LEU A 32 9.98 1.68 9.36
C LEU A 32 10.38 1.08 8.00
N HIS A 33 9.41 0.51 7.30
CA HIS A 33 9.50 0.23 5.87
C HIS A 33 8.81 1.35 5.10
N MET A 34 9.51 2.01 4.19
CA MET A 34 9.00 3.15 3.45
C MET A 34 9.47 3.13 1.99
N VAL A 35 8.58 3.53 1.09
CA VAL A 35 8.85 3.78 -0.33
C VAL A 35 8.31 5.16 -0.67
N VAL A 36 9.08 5.96 -1.42
CA VAL A 36 8.72 7.31 -1.84
C VAL A 36 8.98 7.49 -3.32
N TRP A 37 8.10 8.22 -4.01
CA TRP A 37 8.24 8.58 -5.41
C TRP A 37 8.52 10.06 -5.53
N ILE A 38 9.61 10.39 -6.22
CA ILE A 38 10.07 11.77 -6.42
C ILE A 38 9.69 12.21 -7.83
N LYS A 39 8.96 13.33 -7.92
CA LYS A 39 8.51 13.89 -9.20
C LYS A 39 9.71 14.28 -10.06
N ASN A 40 9.70 13.85 -11.32
CA ASN A 40 10.71 14.19 -12.31
C ASN A 40 12.15 13.91 -11.86
N HIS A 41 12.37 12.89 -11.01
CA HIS A 41 13.73 12.47 -10.66
C HIS A 41 14.44 11.99 -11.94
N PRO A 42 15.68 12.43 -12.20
CA PRO A 42 16.45 11.96 -13.36
C PRO A 42 16.68 10.44 -13.29
N GLU A 43 16.85 9.79 -14.43
CA GLU A 43 17.17 8.36 -14.45
C GLU A 43 18.49 8.10 -13.70
N PHE A 44 18.52 7.02 -12.91
CA PHE A 44 19.64 6.76 -11.99
C PHE A 44 21.00 6.60 -12.67
N ASP A 45 21.05 6.20 -13.95
CA ASP A 45 22.29 6.03 -14.74
C ASP A 45 22.81 7.37 -15.32
N THR A 46 21.97 8.41 -15.38
CA THR A 46 22.45 9.72 -15.83
C THR A 46 23.41 10.34 -14.81
N GLU A 47 24.30 11.22 -15.26
CA GLU A 47 25.23 11.92 -14.36
C GLU A 47 24.50 12.71 -13.26
N GLU A 48 23.39 13.36 -13.62
CA GLU A 48 22.53 14.06 -12.65
C GLU A 48 21.88 13.09 -11.65
N GLY A 49 21.41 11.93 -12.13
CA GLY A 49 20.89 10.86 -11.29
C GLY A 49 21.92 10.33 -10.30
N LYS A 50 23.15 10.05 -10.74
CA LYS A 50 24.25 9.60 -9.89
C LYS A 50 24.62 10.65 -8.83
N LEU A 51 24.65 11.93 -9.18
CA LEU A 51 24.90 13.02 -8.23
C LEU A 51 23.82 13.10 -7.16
N LEU A 52 22.55 12.96 -7.52
CA LEU A 52 21.45 12.91 -6.55
C LEU A 52 21.51 11.64 -5.69
N LEU A 53 21.92 10.50 -6.24
CA LEU A 53 22.14 9.28 -5.47
C LEU A 53 23.25 9.45 -4.45
N ASP A 54 24.39 10.05 -4.82
CA ASP A 54 25.49 10.31 -3.90
C ASP A 54 25.10 11.25 -2.75
N ARG A 55 24.23 12.22 -3.06
CA ARG A 55 23.67 13.15 -2.08
C ARG A 55 22.66 12.49 -1.15
N ASN A 56 21.74 11.70 -1.69
CA ASN A 56 20.59 11.16 -0.97
C ASN A 56 20.88 9.81 -0.29
N CYS A 57 21.82 9.03 -0.84
CA CYS A 57 22.24 7.71 -0.37
C CYS A 57 23.73 7.74 0.01
N CYS A 58 24.05 8.46 1.08
CA CYS A 58 25.42 8.58 1.57
C CYS A 58 25.87 7.31 2.30
N CYS A 59 27.17 7.05 2.28
CA CYS A 59 27.80 6.01 3.09
C CYS A 59 29.13 6.43 3.70
N LYS A 60 29.44 7.74 3.71
CA LYS A 60 30.70 8.26 4.23
C LYS A 60 30.70 8.24 5.76
N MET A 61 31.78 7.74 6.34
CA MET A 61 32.05 7.75 7.77
C MET A 61 32.46 9.14 8.26
N LEU A 62 33.37 9.79 7.51
CA LEU A 62 33.90 11.10 7.83
C LEU A 62 33.14 12.16 7.04
N THR A 63 32.55 13.10 7.76
CA THR A 63 31.86 14.27 7.21
C THR A 63 32.47 15.52 7.81
N GLU A 64 32.46 16.64 7.08
CA GLU A 64 32.93 17.93 7.61
C GLU A 64 32.06 18.42 8.79
N GLU A 65 30.86 17.83 8.93
CA GLU A 65 29.89 18.09 9.98
C GLU A 65 30.07 17.10 11.14
N GLU A 66 30.58 17.59 12.28
CA GLU A 66 30.91 16.77 13.46
C GLU A 66 29.68 16.04 14.05
N ASP A 67 28.52 16.69 14.05
CA ASP A 67 27.29 16.14 14.60
C ASP A 67 26.72 15.01 13.74
N LEU A 68 26.81 15.11 12.41
CA LEU A 68 26.47 14.03 11.49
C LEU A 68 27.44 12.86 11.65
N GLU A 69 28.74 13.12 11.79
CA GLU A 69 29.75 12.09 12.01
C GLU A 69 29.46 11.29 13.29
N GLN A 70 29.10 11.97 14.38
CA GLN A 70 28.70 11.31 15.62
C GLN A 70 27.46 10.43 15.44
N LEU A 71 26.46 10.88 14.68
CA LEU A 71 25.28 10.08 14.36
C LEU A 71 25.61 8.86 13.50
N VAL A 72 26.50 9.01 12.51
CA VAL A 72 26.96 7.89 11.66
C VAL A 72 27.67 6.84 12.51
N LYS A 73 28.60 7.27 13.37
CA LYS A 73 29.32 6.38 14.29
C LYS A 73 28.39 5.64 15.24
N LYS A 74 27.34 6.31 15.72
CA LYS A 74 26.36 5.76 16.66
C LYS A 74 25.38 4.79 16.00
N CYS A 75 24.85 5.13 14.81
CA CYS A 75 23.66 4.48 14.26
C CYS A 75 23.89 3.72 12.95
N GLN A 76 24.96 3.99 12.21
CA GLN A 76 25.17 3.44 10.86
C GLN A 76 26.35 2.48 10.72
N ILE A 77 27.18 2.31 11.76
CA ILE A 77 28.25 1.32 11.71
C ILE A 77 27.68 -0.08 11.94
N HIS A 78 27.80 -0.93 10.91
CA HIS A 78 27.45 -2.33 11.01
C HIS A 78 28.39 -3.06 11.98
N ARG A 79 27.81 -3.80 12.91
CA ARG A 79 28.51 -4.74 13.78
C ARG A 79 27.87 -6.09 13.61
N HIS A 80 28.68 -7.13 13.43
CA HIS A 80 28.13 -8.47 13.27
C HIS A 80 27.36 -8.89 14.52
N THR A 81 26.14 -9.38 14.30
CA THR A 81 25.26 -9.96 15.30
C THR A 81 24.77 -11.32 14.80
N GLN A 82 24.00 -12.04 15.61
CA GLN A 82 23.44 -13.35 15.22
C GLN A 82 22.57 -13.29 13.96
N THR A 83 21.99 -12.13 13.61
CA THR A 83 21.17 -11.97 12.39
C THR A 83 22.01 -11.87 11.11
N CYS A 84 23.33 -11.71 11.25
CA CYS A 84 24.27 -11.58 10.13
C CYS A 84 24.59 -12.93 9.48
N THR A 85 24.31 -14.05 10.14
CA THR A 85 24.42 -15.39 9.56
C THR A 85 23.01 -15.93 9.32
N LYS A 86 22.78 -16.51 8.14
CA LYS A 86 21.55 -17.30 7.91
C LYS A 86 21.86 -18.70 8.43
N ASN A 87 21.18 -19.14 9.49
CA ASN A 87 21.33 -20.48 10.09
C ASN A 87 22.77 -20.87 10.52
N ASN A 88 23.64 -19.91 10.83
CA ASN A 88 25.06 -20.16 11.15
C ASN A 88 25.87 -20.91 10.08
N THR A 89 25.39 -21.00 8.83
CA THR A 89 26.08 -21.73 7.75
C THR A 89 26.88 -20.85 6.79
N SER A 90 26.76 -19.53 6.89
CA SER A 90 27.42 -18.61 5.96
C SER A 90 28.68 -17.99 6.55
N VAL A 91 29.79 -18.11 5.83
CA VAL A 91 31.05 -17.36 6.09
C VAL A 91 30.88 -15.86 5.76
N ARG A 92 29.93 -15.52 4.88
CA ARG A 92 29.66 -14.15 4.43
C ARG A 92 28.49 -13.54 5.19
N CYS A 93 28.60 -12.26 5.57
CA CYS A 93 27.51 -11.52 6.19
C CYS A 93 26.28 -11.46 5.27
N ARG A 94 25.11 -11.78 5.81
CA ARG A 94 23.80 -11.71 5.13
C ARG A 94 23.54 -10.34 4.51
N PHE A 95 24.02 -9.28 5.15
CA PHE A 95 23.85 -7.89 4.69
C PHE A 95 24.95 -7.44 3.73
N ASN A 96 25.88 -8.34 3.39
CA ASN A 96 27.01 -8.11 2.51
C ASN A 96 28.08 -7.16 3.04
N PHE A 97 28.33 -7.16 4.36
CA PHE A 97 29.45 -6.45 4.97
C PHE A 97 30.72 -7.34 5.06
N PRO A 98 31.93 -6.76 4.98
CA PRO A 98 32.20 -5.36 4.58
C PRO A 98 31.77 -5.10 3.13
N ARG A 99 31.26 -3.89 2.85
CA ARG A 99 30.86 -3.46 1.52
C ARG A 99 32.09 -3.24 0.65
N GLN A 100 31.98 -3.58 -0.63
CA GLN A 100 33.08 -3.44 -1.59
C GLN A 100 33.41 -1.97 -1.85
N GLU A 101 34.70 -1.68 -2.01
CA GLU A 101 35.21 -0.38 -2.45
C GLU A 101 34.77 -0.08 -3.89
N CYS A 102 34.42 1.17 -4.17
CA CYS A 102 33.96 1.61 -5.48
C CYS A 102 34.33 3.08 -5.69
N ASP A 103 35.04 3.39 -6.77
CA ASP A 103 35.57 4.75 -7.01
C ASP A 103 34.49 5.77 -7.39
N GLU A 104 33.38 5.27 -7.94
CA GLU A 104 32.26 6.06 -8.46
C GLU A 104 30.93 5.31 -8.28
N THR A 105 29.83 6.03 -8.26
CA THR A 105 28.49 5.42 -8.16
C THR A 105 28.04 4.89 -9.51
N ARG A 106 27.55 3.65 -9.53
CA ARG A 106 27.16 2.93 -10.75
C ARG A 106 25.84 2.20 -10.57
N ILE A 107 25.03 2.20 -11.62
CA ILE A 107 23.85 1.35 -11.74
C ILE A 107 24.23 0.08 -12.49
N VAL A 108 23.89 -1.06 -11.93
CA VAL A 108 24.19 -2.38 -12.51
C VAL A 108 22.93 -3.06 -13.00
N SER A 109 23.03 -3.74 -14.14
CA SER A 109 21.94 -4.55 -14.69
C SER A 109 21.58 -5.70 -13.77
N TYR A 110 20.29 -6.03 -13.67
CA TYR A 110 19.76 -7.21 -12.97
C TYR A 110 20.38 -8.53 -13.45
N SER A 111 20.83 -8.59 -14.70
CA SER A 111 21.45 -9.79 -15.29
C SER A 111 22.97 -9.88 -15.06
N SER A 112 23.59 -8.86 -14.46
CA SER A 112 25.05 -8.80 -14.30
C SER A 112 25.54 -9.59 -13.10
N ASP A 113 26.77 -10.10 -13.19
CA ASP A 113 27.45 -10.70 -12.03
C ASP A 113 27.63 -9.71 -10.87
N ASP A 114 27.77 -8.41 -11.18
CA ASP A 114 27.90 -7.36 -10.16
C ASP A 114 26.64 -7.21 -9.32
N PHE A 115 25.47 -7.36 -9.91
CA PHE A 115 24.20 -7.37 -9.18
C PHE A 115 24.16 -8.53 -8.15
N LEU A 116 24.59 -9.72 -8.56
CA LEU A 116 24.71 -10.88 -7.67
C LEU A 116 25.76 -10.66 -6.57
N ARG A 117 26.94 -10.15 -6.94
CA ARG A 117 28.03 -9.83 -6.00
C ARG A 117 27.63 -8.76 -4.97
N ASN A 118 26.79 -7.81 -5.37
CA ASN A 118 26.26 -6.74 -4.50
C ASN A 118 25.06 -7.19 -3.62
N GLY A 119 24.72 -8.48 -3.67
CA GLY A 119 23.62 -9.05 -2.88
C GLY A 119 22.25 -8.61 -3.37
N GLY A 120 22.07 -8.48 -4.69
CA GLY A 120 20.81 -8.14 -5.32
C GLY A 120 20.47 -6.64 -5.28
N ARG A 121 21.48 -5.78 -5.15
CA ARG A 121 21.32 -4.31 -5.16
C ARG A 121 21.79 -3.75 -6.50
N ILE A 122 20.95 -2.94 -7.11
CA ILE A 122 21.20 -2.31 -8.41
C ILE A 122 22.22 -1.17 -8.35
N CYS A 123 22.47 -0.62 -7.16
CA CYS A 123 23.29 0.57 -6.99
C CYS A 123 24.56 0.19 -6.23
N LEU A 124 25.70 0.36 -6.90
CA LEU A 124 27.02 0.36 -6.28
C LEU A 124 27.35 1.81 -5.97
N LEU A 125 27.31 2.19 -4.68
CA LEU A 125 27.64 3.54 -4.26
C LEU A 125 29.16 3.71 -4.22
N LYS A 126 29.64 4.91 -4.58
CA LYS A 126 31.00 5.36 -4.35
C LYS A 126 31.35 5.18 -2.87
N ARG A 127 32.38 4.37 -2.61
CA ARG A 127 32.73 3.93 -1.27
C ARG A 127 34.23 3.73 -1.14
N ARG A 128 34.83 4.39 -0.15
CA ARG A 128 36.23 4.19 0.21
C ARG A 128 36.38 3.02 1.18
N LYS A 129 37.61 2.57 1.36
CA LYS A 129 37.96 1.44 2.24
C LYS A 129 37.50 1.64 3.69
N GLU A 130 37.66 2.85 4.21
CA GLU A 130 37.25 3.25 5.56
C GLU A 130 35.73 3.23 5.75
N ASP A 131 34.97 3.39 4.67
CA ASP A 131 33.51 3.46 4.67
C ASP A 131 32.87 2.06 4.54
N ALA A 132 33.67 0.98 4.45
CA ALA A 132 33.21 -0.38 4.15
C ALA A 132 32.17 -0.94 5.15
N TRP A 133 32.13 -0.41 6.37
CA TRP A 133 31.22 -0.86 7.44
C TRP A 133 30.04 0.08 7.68
N VAL A 134 29.94 1.17 6.92
CA VAL A 134 28.87 2.16 7.08
C VAL A 134 27.66 1.74 6.24
N ASN A 135 26.48 1.67 6.85
CA ASN A 135 25.24 1.44 6.13
C ASN A 135 24.84 2.67 5.30
N ASN A 136 23.96 2.49 4.32
CA ASN A 136 23.51 3.62 3.50
C ASN A 136 22.53 4.48 4.28
N PHE A 137 22.75 5.79 4.33
CA PHE A 137 21.88 6.72 5.03
C PHE A 137 21.64 8.00 4.22
N HIS A 138 20.56 8.70 4.54
CA HIS A 138 20.32 10.04 4.04
C HIS A 138 20.74 11.05 5.12
N PRO A 139 21.66 11.99 4.86
CA PRO A 139 22.21 12.89 5.89
C PRO A 139 21.13 13.64 6.69
N GLN A 140 20.20 14.29 6.01
CA GLN A 140 19.10 15.02 6.66
C GLN A 140 18.13 14.09 7.41
N LEU A 141 17.76 12.93 6.85
CA LEU A 141 16.86 12.02 7.54
C LEU A 141 17.53 11.38 8.76
N LEU A 142 18.84 11.14 8.73
CA LEU A 142 19.57 10.61 9.88
C LEU A 142 19.49 11.56 11.08
N ARG A 143 19.54 12.88 10.83
CA ARG A 143 19.36 13.91 11.86
C ARG A 143 17.96 13.90 12.47
N VAL A 144 16.93 13.66 11.67
CA VAL A 144 15.53 13.62 12.12
C VAL A 144 15.19 12.28 12.78
N TRP A 145 15.67 11.18 12.22
CA TRP A 145 15.36 9.81 12.64
C TRP A 145 16.21 9.36 13.83
N THR A 146 17.49 9.73 13.85
CA THR A 146 18.49 9.34 14.86
C THR A 146 18.61 7.83 15.10
N GLY A 147 18.21 7.01 14.13
CA GLY A 147 18.29 5.55 14.18
C GLY A 147 18.98 4.97 12.95
N ASN A 148 19.19 3.65 12.98
CA ASN A 148 19.70 2.94 11.81
C ASN A 148 18.72 3.08 10.63
N MET A 149 19.27 3.17 9.41
CA MET A 149 18.49 3.15 8.17
C MET A 149 19.32 2.47 7.08
N ASP A 150 18.65 2.02 6.01
CA ASP A 150 19.27 1.47 4.82
C ASP A 150 18.56 2.07 3.60
N ILE A 151 18.98 3.28 3.20
CA ILE A 151 18.37 3.97 2.06
C ILE A 151 18.97 3.47 0.74
N GLN A 152 18.12 3.17 -0.23
CA GLN A 152 18.51 2.63 -1.52
C GLN A 152 17.56 3.12 -2.62
N PRO A 153 18.06 3.37 -3.84
CA PRO A 153 17.18 3.56 -4.98
C PRO A 153 16.44 2.26 -5.31
N CYS A 154 15.18 2.40 -5.74
CA CYS A 154 14.35 1.29 -6.17
C CYS A 154 14.49 1.09 -7.67
N GLY A 155 14.88 -0.10 -8.12
CA GLY A 155 15.29 -0.29 -9.52
C GLY A 155 14.18 -0.59 -10.52
N SER A 156 13.12 -1.26 -10.09
CA SER A 156 12.02 -1.61 -10.97
C SER A 156 10.71 -1.67 -10.19
N ASN A 157 9.60 -1.54 -10.92
CA ASN A 157 8.26 -1.64 -10.34
C ASN A 157 8.02 -3.02 -9.73
N GLU A 158 8.57 -4.08 -10.34
CA GLU A 158 8.46 -5.46 -9.86
C GLU A 158 9.25 -5.63 -8.56
N ALA A 159 10.44 -5.04 -8.45
CA ALA A 159 11.24 -5.06 -7.23
C ALA A 159 10.52 -4.31 -6.08
N ILE A 160 9.89 -3.18 -6.38
CA ILE A 160 9.06 -2.43 -5.42
C ILE A 160 7.85 -3.26 -5.01
N ALA A 161 7.14 -3.86 -5.97
CA ALA A 161 5.97 -4.70 -5.71
C ALA A 161 6.34 -5.90 -4.84
N TYR A 162 7.45 -6.58 -5.15
CA TYR A 162 7.96 -7.69 -4.35
C TYR A 162 8.37 -7.24 -2.95
N TYR A 163 9.06 -6.10 -2.82
CA TYR A 163 9.43 -5.53 -1.53
C TYR A 163 8.18 -5.25 -0.67
N ILE A 164 7.21 -4.52 -1.21
CA ILE A 164 5.97 -4.21 -0.52
C ILE A 164 5.22 -5.50 -0.18
N ALA A 165 5.07 -6.43 -1.13
CA ALA A 165 4.39 -7.71 -0.92
C ALA A 165 5.03 -8.51 0.21
N LYS A 166 6.37 -8.64 0.22
CA LYS A 166 7.13 -9.32 1.26
C LYS A 166 6.85 -8.76 2.65
N TYR A 167 6.89 -7.44 2.80
CA TYR A 167 6.66 -6.79 4.10
C TYR A 167 5.16 -6.66 4.43
N LEU A 168 4.26 -6.83 3.47
CA LEU A 168 2.84 -7.04 3.73
C LEU A 168 2.55 -8.47 4.22
N SER A 169 3.21 -9.46 3.60
CA SER A 169 3.00 -10.89 3.83
C SER A 169 3.90 -11.49 4.92
N ASN A 170 4.75 -10.70 5.57
CA ASN A 170 5.42 -11.09 6.81
C ASN A 170 4.33 -11.39 7.84
N ALA A 171 3.93 -12.65 7.90
CA ALA A 171 2.93 -13.17 8.81
C ALA A 171 3.49 -13.23 10.24
N GLU A 172 2.59 -13.24 11.21
CA GLU A 172 2.94 -13.64 12.57
C GLU A 172 3.48 -15.09 12.54
N PRO A 173 4.39 -15.48 13.46
CA PRO A 173 5.04 -16.79 13.42
C PRO A 173 4.03 -17.95 13.33
N GLU A 174 4.31 -18.94 12.48
CA GLU A 174 3.45 -20.11 12.18
C GLU A 174 2.96 -20.88 13.42
N GLY A 175 3.67 -20.78 14.55
CA GLY A 175 3.29 -21.43 15.82
C GLY A 175 2.01 -20.89 16.47
N VAL A 176 1.59 -19.66 16.13
CA VAL A 176 0.30 -19.11 16.57
C VAL A 176 -0.84 -19.73 15.76
N HIS A 177 -0.63 -19.97 14.46
CA HIS A 177 -1.69 -20.29 13.51
C HIS A 177 -2.29 -21.70 13.66
N SER A 178 -1.51 -22.73 14.01
CA SER A 178 -2.04 -24.11 14.08
C SER A 178 -2.97 -24.34 15.27
N GLY A 179 -2.62 -23.81 16.45
CA GLY A 179 -3.45 -23.84 17.65
C GLY A 179 -4.69 -22.96 17.54
N SER A 180 -4.55 -21.74 17.00
CA SER A 180 -5.70 -20.86 16.73
C SER A 180 -6.65 -21.48 15.71
N ALA A 181 -6.15 -22.05 14.61
CA ALA A 181 -6.99 -22.60 13.55
C ALA A 181 -7.83 -23.80 14.03
N GLN A 182 -7.23 -24.72 14.79
CA GLN A 182 -7.96 -25.84 15.39
C GLN A 182 -8.99 -25.36 16.42
N ALA A 183 -8.63 -24.40 17.28
CA ALA A 183 -9.56 -23.81 18.24
C ALA A 183 -10.71 -23.06 17.55
N ILE A 184 -10.43 -22.35 16.46
CA ILE A 184 -11.44 -21.67 15.64
C ILE A 184 -12.38 -22.69 14.99
N GLN A 185 -11.87 -23.78 14.42
CA GLN A 185 -12.70 -24.85 13.86
C GLN A 185 -13.57 -25.52 14.92
N GLN A 186 -13.04 -25.71 16.14
CA GLN A 186 -13.80 -26.26 17.26
C GLN A 186 -14.92 -25.30 17.69
N ILE A 187 -14.63 -24.01 17.88
CA ILE A 187 -15.63 -22.97 18.18
C ILE A 187 -16.69 -22.89 17.06
N GLN A 188 -16.29 -23.06 15.80
CA GLN A 188 -17.22 -23.09 14.67
C GLN A 188 -18.22 -24.26 14.73
N ARG A 189 -17.81 -25.41 15.29
CA ARG A 189 -18.65 -26.61 15.44
C ARG A 189 -19.52 -26.59 16.70
N GLU A 190 -18.99 -26.04 17.80
CA GLU A 190 -19.65 -26.07 19.12
C GLU A 190 -20.65 -24.93 19.34
N GLU A 191 -20.42 -23.76 18.75
CA GLU A 191 -21.27 -22.60 18.92
C GLU A 191 -22.22 -22.43 17.73
N SER A 192 -23.51 -22.25 18.00
CA SER A 192 -24.51 -22.02 16.94
C SER A 192 -24.77 -20.53 16.72
N ASP A 193 -24.66 -19.72 17.77
CA ASP A 193 -24.90 -18.28 17.70
C ASP A 193 -23.71 -17.55 17.05
N ILE A 194 -23.97 -16.79 15.98
CA ILE A 194 -22.93 -16.13 15.19
C ILE A 194 -22.18 -15.09 16.02
N SER A 195 -22.87 -14.33 16.86
CA SER A 195 -22.28 -13.26 17.67
C SER A 195 -21.34 -13.82 18.73
N ARG A 196 -21.77 -14.85 19.47
CA ARG A 196 -20.94 -15.55 20.45
C ARG A 196 -19.78 -16.29 19.79
N LYS A 197 -19.99 -16.88 18.62
CA LYS A 197 -18.95 -17.53 17.82
C LYS A 197 -17.85 -16.54 17.44
N LEU A 198 -18.23 -15.39 16.89
CA LEU A 198 -17.30 -14.32 16.53
C LEU A 198 -16.56 -13.81 17.77
N PHE A 199 -17.25 -13.56 18.89
CA PHE A 199 -16.63 -13.09 20.12
C PHE A 199 -15.58 -14.09 20.67
N ARG A 200 -15.91 -15.39 20.73
CA ARG A 200 -14.97 -16.43 21.19
C ARG A 200 -13.76 -16.56 20.26
N ILE A 201 -13.96 -16.47 18.95
CA ILE A 201 -12.87 -16.45 17.96
C ILE A 201 -11.97 -15.23 18.19
N CYS A 202 -12.56 -14.04 18.35
CA CYS A 202 -11.81 -12.81 18.61
C CYS A 202 -10.99 -12.89 19.90
N MET A 203 -11.60 -13.35 21.00
CA MET A 203 -10.89 -13.50 22.28
C MET A 203 -9.75 -14.52 22.17
N LYS A 204 -9.96 -15.65 21.49
CA LYS A 204 -8.91 -16.65 21.29
C LYS A 204 -7.71 -16.07 20.53
N ILE A 205 -7.96 -15.36 19.42
CA ILE A 205 -6.93 -14.68 18.64
C ILE A 205 -6.19 -13.64 19.50
N LEU A 206 -6.92 -12.83 20.28
CA LEU A 206 -6.33 -11.80 21.15
C LEU A 206 -5.42 -12.40 22.23
N HIS A 207 -5.81 -13.51 22.84
CA HIS A 207 -5.02 -14.16 23.89
C HIS A 207 -3.75 -14.84 23.36
N GLU A 208 -3.75 -15.29 22.11
CA GLU A 208 -2.58 -15.95 21.50
C GLU A 208 -1.63 -14.98 20.84
N ARG A 209 -2.11 -13.78 20.49
CA ARG A 209 -1.33 -12.74 19.85
C ARG A 209 -0.35 -12.09 20.83
N GLN A 210 0.94 -12.37 20.64
CA GLN A 210 2.00 -11.69 21.36
C GLN A 210 2.26 -10.30 20.75
N VAL A 211 2.35 -9.29 21.61
CA VAL A 211 2.62 -7.90 21.24
C VAL A 211 3.72 -7.33 22.12
N SER A 212 4.61 -6.53 21.54
CA SER A 212 5.64 -5.84 22.33
C SER A 212 5.07 -4.65 23.11
N ALA A 213 5.77 -4.23 24.16
CA ALA A 213 5.42 -3.00 24.88
C ALA A 213 5.39 -1.77 23.93
N ALA A 214 6.31 -1.71 22.96
CA ALA A 214 6.35 -0.64 21.97
C ALA A 214 5.13 -0.68 21.03
N GLU A 215 4.74 -1.87 20.57
CA GLU A 215 3.54 -2.03 19.76
C GLU A 215 2.27 -1.66 20.53
N CYS A 216 2.17 -2.10 21.80
CA CYS A 216 1.07 -1.73 22.69
C CYS A 216 0.97 -0.21 22.82
N ALA A 217 2.08 0.48 23.08
CA ALA A 217 2.11 1.94 23.16
C ALA A 217 1.63 2.59 21.85
N TYR A 218 2.12 2.12 20.70
CA TYR A 218 1.66 2.61 19.38
C TYR A 218 0.13 2.47 19.22
N ARG A 219 -0.43 1.32 19.60
CA ARG A 219 -1.86 1.05 19.47
C ARG A 219 -2.71 1.87 20.45
N LEU A 220 -2.31 1.93 21.72
CA LEU A 220 -3.01 2.67 22.77
C LEU A 220 -2.97 4.18 22.53
N CYS A 221 -1.88 4.69 21.96
CA CYS A 221 -1.75 6.10 21.58
C CYS A 221 -2.34 6.41 20.19
N HIS A 222 -2.99 5.44 19.53
CA HIS A 222 -3.56 5.59 18.19
C HIS A 222 -2.54 6.11 17.15
N ILE A 223 -1.27 5.73 17.30
CA ILE A 223 -0.21 6.11 16.35
C ILE A 223 -0.37 5.23 15.09
N PRO A 224 -0.44 5.83 13.88
CA PRO A 224 -0.66 5.04 12.68
C PRO A 224 0.47 4.03 12.44
N LEU A 225 0.10 2.78 12.15
CA LEU A 225 1.04 1.69 11.84
C LEU A 225 1.38 1.61 10.35
N ARG A 226 0.65 2.32 9.51
CA ARG A 226 0.87 2.42 8.07
C ARG A 226 0.20 3.68 7.53
N ASP A 227 0.64 4.11 6.37
CA ASP A 227 -0.03 5.15 5.58
C ASP A 227 0.44 5.07 4.11
N SER A 228 -0.36 5.65 3.22
CA SER A 228 -0.19 5.57 1.78
C SER A 228 -0.78 6.80 1.10
N SER A 229 -0.11 7.33 0.07
CA SER A 229 -0.67 8.40 -0.77
C SER A 229 -1.90 7.96 -1.58
N ARG A 230 -2.06 6.64 -1.76
CA ARG A 230 -3.16 6.01 -2.49
C ARG A 230 -4.12 5.32 -1.53
N SER A 231 -5.41 5.66 -1.61
CA SER A 231 -6.46 4.89 -0.98
C SER A 231 -6.68 3.57 -1.72
N CYS A 232 -7.22 2.58 -1.02
CA CYS A 232 -7.49 1.25 -1.57
C CYS A 232 -8.97 0.93 -1.40
N ILE A 233 -9.64 0.54 -2.49
CA ILE A 233 -11.07 0.29 -2.53
C ILE A 233 -11.32 -1.14 -2.96
N PHE A 234 -12.12 -1.87 -2.19
CA PHE A 234 -12.57 -3.19 -2.60
C PHE A 234 -13.87 -3.06 -3.40
N LEU A 235 -13.80 -3.36 -4.70
CA LEU A 235 -14.93 -3.42 -5.61
C LEU A 235 -15.47 -4.86 -5.63
N ASN A 236 -16.58 -5.12 -4.96
CA ASN A 236 -17.15 -6.47 -4.85
C ASN A 236 -17.88 -6.86 -6.14
N THR A 237 -17.14 -7.35 -7.13
CA THR A 237 -17.65 -7.74 -8.47
C THR A 237 -18.32 -9.11 -8.52
N ARG A 238 -18.61 -9.72 -7.35
CA ARG A 238 -19.47 -10.91 -7.27
C ARG A 238 -20.86 -10.60 -7.81
N LYS A 239 -21.65 -11.64 -8.12
CA LYS A 239 -23.06 -11.46 -8.52
C LYS A 239 -23.87 -10.77 -7.41
N PRO A 240 -24.95 -10.01 -7.73
CA PRO A 240 -25.71 -9.21 -6.77
C PRO A 240 -26.12 -9.96 -5.50
N GLU A 241 -26.55 -11.21 -5.63
CA GLU A 241 -27.00 -12.09 -4.56
C GLU A 241 -25.88 -12.53 -3.60
N GLN A 242 -24.62 -12.37 -4.00
CA GLN A 242 -23.43 -12.73 -3.21
C GLN A 242 -22.77 -11.51 -2.53
N ARG A 243 -23.30 -10.30 -2.74
CA ARG A 243 -22.73 -9.08 -2.17
C ARG A 243 -23.31 -8.80 -0.79
N TYR A 244 -22.43 -8.57 0.18
CA TYR A 244 -22.84 -8.03 1.47
C TYR A 244 -23.30 -6.58 1.32
N ARG A 245 -24.24 -6.17 2.18
CA ARG A 245 -24.73 -4.79 2.28
C ARG A 245 -24.50 -4.27 3.69
N VAL A 246 -24.25 -2.97 3.81
CA VAL A 246 -24.04 -2.33 5.11
C VAL A 246 -25.38 -1.81 5.61
N LEU A 247 -25.79 -2.23 6.80
CA LEU A 247 -27.04 -1.80 7.44
C LEU A 247 -26.93 -0.36 7.92
N GLN A 248 -28.02 0.38 7.80
CA GLN A 248 -28.24 1.68 8.43
C GLN A 248 -29.00 1.50 9.72
N PHE A 249 -28.60 2.24 10.75
CA PHE A 249 -29.24 2.23 12.06
C PHE A 249 -29.69 3.64 12.43
N ASP A 250 -30.85 3.76 13.07
CA ASP A 250 -31.25 5.01 13.74
C ASP A 250 -30.53 5.19 15.08
N LYS A 251 -30.75 6.34 15.73
CA LYS A 251 -30.18 6.65 17.06
C LYS A 251 -30.66 5.69 18.16
N SER A 252 -31.73 4.95 17.92
CA SER A 252 -32.29 3.95 18.84
C SER A 252 -31.78 2.54 18.54
N GLY A 253 -30.92 2.36 17.54
CA GLY A 253 -30.34 1.08 17.16
C GLY A 253 -31.23 0.21 16.26
N HIS A 254 -32.34 0.75 15.71
CA HIS A 254 -33.19 0.00 14.77
C HIS A 254 -32.67 0.13 13.33
N VAL A 255 -32.82 -0.95 12.56
CA VAL A 255 -32.44 -0.97 11.14
C VAL A 255 -33.40 -0.11 10.34
N THR A 256 -32.87 0.89 9.64
CA THR A 256 -33.65 1.79 8.78
C THR A 256 -33.48 1.52 7.29
N GLY A 257 -32.45 0.75 6.90
CA GLY A 257 -32.19 0.44 5.51
C GLY A 257 -30.75 -0.02 5.27
N TYR A 258 -30.26 0.21 4.06
CA TYR A 258 -28.89 -0.10 3.65
C TYR A 258 -28.18 1.15 3.13
N TYR A 259 -26.88 1.27 3.41
CA TYR A 259 -26.05 2.29 2.80
C TYR A 259 -25.82 1.99 1.32
N SER A 260 -25.94 3.02 0.48
CA SER A 260 -25.65 2.87 -0.95
C SER A 260 -24.18 2.56 -1.19
N ASN A 261 -23.97 1.46 -1.91
CA ASN A 261 -22.66 1.01 -2.32
C ASN A 261 -22.19 1.72 -3.61
N ILE A 262 -20.96 1.44 -4.01
CA ILE A 262 -20.33 2.08 -5.16
C ILE A 262 -20.99 1.76 -6.51
N ILE A 263 -21.58 0.57 -6.64
CA ILE A 263 -22.27 0.11 -7.85
C ILE A 263 -23.60 0.88 -8.00
N GLU A 264 -24.38 0.97 -6.94
CA GLU A 264 -25.61 1.77 -6.94
C GLU A 264 -25.34 3.26 -7.25
N ARG A 265 -24.23 3.80 -6.72
CA ARG A 265 -23.80 5.18 -7.01
C ARG A 265 -23.37 5.34 -8.46
N TYR A 266 -22.70 4.33 -9.01
CA TYR A 266 -22.31 4.31 -10.41
C TYR A 266 -23.53 4.28 -11.33
N GLU A 267 -24.54 3.46 -11.06
CA GLU A 267 -25.79 3.44 -11.84
C GLU A 267 -26.50 4.81 -11.83
N LYS A 268 -26.45 5.50 -10.69
CA LYS A 268 -27.05 6.83 -10.47
C LYS A 268 -26.21 8.03 -10.94
N ARG A 269 -25.06 7.81 -11.58
CA ARG A 269 -24.20 8.89 -12.11
C ARG A 269 -24.94 9.75 -13.14
N PRO A 270 -24.61 11.04 -13.32
CA PRO A 270 -25.34 11.88 -14.28
C PRO A 270 -25.13 11.42 -15.72
N LEU A 271 -26.09 11.76 -16.60
CA LEU A 271 -26.01 11.44 -18.03
C LEU A 271 -24.95 12.29 -18.74
N GLN A 272 -24.84 13.56 -18.35
CA GLN A 272 -23.90 14.53 -18.91
C GLN A 272 -23.13 15.20 -17.77
N HIS A 273 -21.84 15.42 -17.97
CA HIS A 273 -20.99 16.17 -17.04
C HIS A 273 -19.96 16.97 -17.85
N PRO A 274 -19.66 18.23 -17.49
CA PRO A 274 -18.74 19.07 -18.25
C PRO A 274 -17.35 18.45 -18.39
N ASP A 275 -16.83 17.86 -17.31
CA ASP A 275 -15.44 17.37 -17.26
C ASP A 275 -15.29 15.85 -17.46
N TYR A 276 -16.38 15.08 -17.45
CA TYR A 276 -16.32 13.61 -17.41
C TYR A 276 -17.35 12.94 -18.32
N ALA A 277 -16.89 12.05 -19.20
CA ALA A 277 -17.74 11.25 -20.07
C ALA A 277 -18.32 10.04 -19.32
N PHE A 278 -19.30 10.26 -18.44
CA PHE A 278 -19.91 9.17 -17.64
C PHE A 278 -20.61 8.09 -18.49
N ALA A 279 -20.99 8.39 -19.73
CA ALA A 279 -21.56 7.39 -20.65
C ALA A 279 -20.56 6.27 -20.96
N ASP A 280 -19.29 6.61 -21.16
CA ASP A 280 -18.23 5.70 -21.57
C ASP A 280 -17.33 5.25 -20.40
N MET A 281 -17.50 5.86 -19.22
CA MET A 281 -16.74 5.53 -18.02
C MET A 281 -17.18 4.18 -17.45
N SER A 282 -16.23 3.27 -17.25
CA SER A 282 -16.47 1.99 -16.60
C SER A 282 -16.58 2.10 -15.07
N LEU A 283 -17.13 1.08 -14.41
CA LEU A 283 -17.23 1.05 -12.95
C LEU A 283 -15.85 1.13 -12.29
N ILE A 284 -14.83 0.46 -12.83
CA ILE A 284 -13.48 0.50 -12.25
C ILE A 284 -12.90 1.91 -12.30
N GLU A 285 -13.08 2.64 -13.41
CA GLU A 285 -12.61 4.03 -13.53
C GLU A 285 -13.38 4.96 -12.58
N PHE A 286 -14.70 4.81 -12.51
CA PHE A 286 -15.52 5.56 -11.56
C PHE A 286 -15.06 5.30 -10.12
N ALA A 287 -14.82 4.04 -9.77
CA ALA A 287 -14.35 3.64 -8.45
C ALA A 287 -12.96 4.18 -8.13
N MET A 288 -12.05 4.28 -9.10
CA MET A 288 -10.73 4.89 -8.93
C MET A 288 -10.82 6.40 -8.70
N LEU A 289 -11.68 7.10 -9.45
CA LEU A 289 -11.69 8.57 -9.50
C LEU A 289 -12.65 9.24 -8.51
N PHE A 290 -13.77 8.62 -8.14
CA PHE A 290 -14.82 9.28 -7.36
C PHE A 290 -15.05 8.64 -5.99
N GLU A 291 -15.20 9.48 -4.95
CA GLU A 291 -15.60 9.07 -3.60
C GLU A 291 -16.88 9.77 -3.12
N PRO A 292 -17.65 9.14 -2.22
CA PRO A 292 -18.82 9.78 -1.65
C PRO A 292 -18.43 11.04 -0.87
N PHE A 293 -19.19 12.11 -1.06
CA PHE A 293 -19.05 13.33 -0.27
C PHE A 293 -19.94 13.26 0.96
N TYR A 294 -19.32 13.21 2.13
CA TYR A 294 -20.01 13.37 3.40
C TYR A 294 -19.68 14.76 3.97
N PRO A 295 -20.69 15.62 4.20
CA PRO A 295 -20.46 16.92 4.85
C PRO A 295 -19.90 16.67 6.26
N LYS A 296 -18.80 17.32 6.61
CA LYS A 296 -18.26 17.27 7.98
C LYS A 296 -19.23 17.99 8.91
N ASN A 297 -19.90 17.26 9.81
CA ASN A 297 -20.57 17.88 10.95
C ASN A 297 -19.51 18.28 11.97
N VAL A 298 -19.51 19.56 12.37
CA VAL A 298 -18.52 20.16 13.29
C VAL A 298 -18.67 19.62 14.73
N SER A 299 -19.72 18.85 15.04
CA SER A 299 -20.09 18.47 16.41
C SER A 299 -19.82 17.01 16.81
N GLU A 300 -19.27 16.17 15.94
CA GLU A 300 -19.02 14.74 16.23
C GLU A 300 -17.52 14.42 16.12
N THR A 301 -16.71 15.03 16.98
CA THR A 301 -15.26 14.77 17.05
C THR A 301 -14.86 13.59 17.94
N GLU A 302 -15.79 12.80 18.49
CA GLU A 302 -15.40 11.80 19.51
C GLU A 302 -15.54 10.31 19.14
N GLU A 303 -16.26 9.88 18.09
CA GLU A 303 -16.50 8.41 17.94
C GLU A 303 -16.43 7.80 16.52
N SER A 304 -15.82 8.47 15.53
CA SER A 304 -15.50 7.84 14.24
C SER A 304 -14.00 7.84 13.95
N ILE A 305 -13.34 6.76 14.40
CA ILE A 305 -11.90 6.52 14.24
C ILE A 305 -11.65 5.95 12.83
N ASP A 306 -11.66 6.82 11.82
CA ASP A 306 -10.97 6.62 10.53
C ASP A 306 -10.58 7.97 9.91
N HIS A 307 -9.97 8.84 10.72
CA HIS A 307 -9.34 10.07 10.24
C HIS A 307 -7.84 9.84 10.02
N GLY A 308 -7.52 9.03 9.03
CA GLY A 308 -6.28 9.25 8.28
C GLY A 308 -6.24 10.69 7.78
N ALA A 309 -5.12 11.37 8.03
CA ALA A 309 -4.75 12.65 7.44
C ALA A 309 -5.59 13.87 7.87
N TYR A 310 -5.35 14.38 9.08
CA TYR A 310 -5.34 15.84 9.29
C TYR A 310 -4.12 16.44 8.59
N GLU A 311 -4.13 16.41 7.26
CA GLU A 311 -3.48 17.44 6.48
C GLU A 311 -4.53 18.53 6.26
N GLU A 312 -4.26 19.74 6.75
CA GLU A 312 -4.74 20.94 6.10
C GLU A 312 -4.10 20.99 4.71
N GLN A 313 -4.59 20.14 3.80
CA GLN A 313 -4.37 20.39 2.39
C GLN A 313 -5.10 21.70 2.08
N PRO A 314 -4.50 22.63 1.32
CA PRO A 314 -5.21 23.83 0.87
C PRO A 314 -6.55 23.39 0.30
N HIS A 315 -7.62 24.13 0.60
CA HIS A 315 -8.98 23.86 0.15
C HIS A 315 -9.06 23.91 -1.39
N ILE A 316 -8.53 22.89 -2.06
CA ILE A 316 -8.81 22.63 -3.46
C ILE A 316 -10.26 22.18 -3.46
N ARG A 317 -11.14 23.04 -3.96
CA ARG A 317 -12.55 22.69 -4.19
C ARG A 317 -12.56 21.53 -5.17
N ARG A 318 -12.70 20.31 -4.64
CA ARG A 318 -12.82 19.11 -5.47
C ARG A 318 -14.12 19.22 -6.27
N PRO A 319 -14.09 18.96 -7.59
CA PRO A 319 -15.30 18.95 -8.40
C PRO A 319 -16.33 18.01 -7.77
N LEU A 320 -17.54 18.51 -7.59
CA LEU A 320 -18.64 17.80 -6.96
C LEU A 320 -19.64 17.38 -8.03
N SER A 321 -19.87 16.09 -8.16
CA SER A 321 -20.87 15.53 -9.07
C SER A 321 -22.09 15.10 -8.25
N MET A 322 -23.25 15.65 -8.58
CA MET A 322 -24.53 15.24 -8.00
C MET A 322 -25.06 14.00 -8.73
N LEU A 323 -25.46 12.99 -7.97
CA LEU A 323 -26.12 11.79 -8.47
C LEU A 323 -27.63 12.03 -8.59
N SER A 324 -28.33 11.17 -9.33
CA SER A 324 -29.78 11.29 -9.56
C SER A 324 -30.64 11.21 -8.29
N ASP A 325 -30.12 10.60 -7.21
CA ASP A 325 -30.79 10.51 -5.90
C ASP A 325 -30.44 11.68 -4.96
N GLY A 326 -29.75 12.71 -5.47
CA GLY A 326 -29.32 13.88 -4.70
C GLY A 326 -28.07 13.64 -3.84
N SER A 327 -27.55 12.40 -3.77
CA SER A 327 -26.27 12.15 -3.13
C SER A 327 -25.11 12.70 -3.97
N LYS A 328 -23.98 12.97 -3.32
CA LYS A 328 -22.87 13.72 -3.91
C LYS A 328 -21.61 12.86 -3.94
N MET A 329 -20.89 12.94 -5.05
CA MET A 329 -19.57 12.37 -5.23
C MET A 329 -18.56 13.50 -5.43
N VAL A 330 -17.34 13.32 -4.97
CA VAL A 330 -16.21 14.21 -5.27
C VAL A 330 -15.11 13.45 -5.97
N VAL A 331 -14.40 14.15 -6.84
CA VAL A 331 -13.19 13.62 -7.49
C VAL A 331 -12.06 13.53 -6.47
N ARG A 332 -11.38 12.38 -6.42
CA ARG A 332 -10.20 12.19 -5.59
C ARG A 332 -9.04 13.00 -6.13
N ASN A 333 -8.23 13.55 -5.23
CA ASN A 333 -6.98 14.21 -5.61
C ASN A 333 -6.00 13.24 -6.29
N VAL A 334 -6.09 11.97 -5.91
CA VAL A 334 -5.20 10.91 -6.35
C VAL A 334 -6.05 9.66 -6.60
N PRO A 335 -6.01 9.06 -7.81
CA PRO A 335 -6.77 7.85 -8.11
C PRO A 335 -6.49 6.73 -7.11
N ALA A 336 -7.55 6.09 -6.63
CA ALA A 336 -7.48 4.96 -5.72
C ALA A 336 -7.01 3.69 -6.43
N VAL A 337 -6.42 2.77 -5.67
CA VAL A 337 -6.15 1.40 -6.12
C VAL A 337 -7.40 0.57 -5.92
N VAL A 338 -7.92 -0.04 -6.99
CA VAL A 338 -9.09 -0.92 -6.91
C VAL A 338 -8.64 -2.37 -6.73
N ARG A 339 -9.21 -3.05 -5.75
CA ARG A 339 -9.09 -4.48 -5.51
C ARG A 339 -10.41 -5.16 -5.80
N VAL A 340 -10.37 -6.32 -6.43
CA VAL A 340 -11.55 -7.10 -6.77
C VAL A 340 -11.45 -8.52 -6.19
N PRO A 341 -12.56 -9.24 -6.02
CA PRO A 341 -12.53 -10.68 -5.76
C PRO A 341 -11.65 -11.41 -6.78
N TYR A 342 -10.89 -12.39 -6.29
CA TYR A 342 -10.06 -13.24 -7.15
C TYR A 342 -10.88 -14.43 -7.64
N PHE A 343 -11.01 -14.54 -8.97
CA PHE A 343 -11.62 -15.69 -9.65
C PHE A 343 -10.59 -16.30 -10.58
N ILE A 344 -10.63 -17.63 -10.73
CA ILE A 344 -9.74 -18.36 -11.62
C ILE A 344 -10.56 -18.81 -12.82
N ALA A 345 -10.21 -18.36 -14.02
CA ALA A 345 -10.99 -18.62 -15.24
C ALA A 345 -11.20 -20.12 -15.54
N THR A 346 -10.26 -20.99 -15.14
CA THR A 346 -10.35 -22.44 -15.38
C THR A 346 -11.29 -23.15 -14.41
N SER A 347 -11.38 -22.69 -13.15
CA SER A 347 -12.22 -23.32 -12.13
C SER A 347 -13.58 -22.64 -11.98
N ASP A 348 -13.67 -21.35 -12.27
CA ASP A 348 -14.88 -20.53 -12.14
C ASP A 348 -14.98 -19.52 -13.31
N PRO A 349 -15.19 -20.02 -14.55
CA PRO A 349 -15.25 -19.17 -15.73
C PRO A 349 -16.40 -18.16 -15.65
N GLU A 350 -17.54 -18.58 -15.12
CA GLU A 350 -18.74 -17.74 -15.06
C GLU A 350 -18.51 -16.49 -14.20
N ASN A 351 -18.04 -16.62 -12.95
CA ASN A 351 -17.78 -15.44 -12.13
C ASN A 351 -16.54 -14.66 -12.61
N PHE A 352 -15.57 -15.34 -13.24
CA PHE A 352 -14.41 -14.68 -13.83
C PHE A 352 -14.84 -13.68 -14.93
N PHE A 353 -15.57 -14.13 -15.94
CA PHE A 353 -16.02 -13.26 -17.04
C PHE A 353 -17.07 -12.24 -16.57
N TYR A 354 -17.95 -12.63 -15.65
CA TYR A 354 -18.89 -11.70 -15.03
C TYR A 354 -18.18 -10.53 -14.34
N SER A 355 -17.16 -10.85 -13.54
CA SER A 355 -16.35 -9.86 -12.85
C SER A 355 -15.67 -8.89 -13.82
N LEU A 356 -15.20 -9.37 -14.97
CA LEU A 356 -14.60 -8.50 -16.00
C LEU A 356 -15.63 -7.57 -16.65
N LEU A 357 -16.83 -8.08 -16.95
CA LEU A 357 -17.93 -7.26 -17.48
C LEU A 357 -18.29 -6.15 -16.48
N VAL A 358 -18.51 -6.49 -15.21
CA VAL A 358 -18.81 -5.51 -14.15
C VAL A 358 -17.71 -4.44 -14.02
N GLN A 359 -16.44 -4.81 -14.17
CA GLN A 359 -15.32 -3.85 -14.03
C GLN A 359 -15.21 -2.90 -15.22
N TYR A 360 -15.22 -3.45 -16.43
CA TYR A 360 -14.71 -2.75 -17.60
C TYR A 360 -15.79 -2.31 -18.58
N MET A 361 -16.97 -2.93 -18.57
CA MET A 361 -18.09 -2.51 -19.42
C MET A 361 -18.77 -1.29 -18.81
N PRO A 362 -18.96 -0.20 -19.56
CA PRO A 362 -19.86 0.87 -19.13
C PRO A 362 -21.32 0.40 -19.19
N TYR A 363 -22.08 0.56 -18.10
CA TYR A 363 -23.48 0.16 -18.00
C TYR A 363 -24.30 1.14 -17.16
N ARG A 364 -25.63 1.17 -17.33
CA ARG A 364 -26.55 1.98 -16.50
C ARG A 364 -27.34 1.13 -15.52
N SER A 365 -27.59 -0.12 -15.87
CA SER A 365 -28.07 -1.16 -14.98
C SER A 365 -27.22 -2.41 -15.14
N GLU A 366 -26.88 -3.05 -14.04
CA GLU A 366 -26.11 -4.30 -14.06
C GLU A 366 -26.80 -5.43 -14.84
N THR A 367 -28.13 -5.38 -15.01
CA THR A 367 -28.88 -6.35 -15.82
C THR A 367 -28.51 -6.30 -17.31
N GLU A 368 -27.97 -5.18 -17.80
CA GLU A 368 -27.53 -5.00 -19.19
C GLU A 368 -26.30 -5.89 -19.52
N LEU A 369 -25.51 -6.29 -18.52
CA LEU A 369 -24.24 -6.98 -18.73
C LEU A 369 -24.40 -8.32 -19.46
N LEU A 370 -25.47 -9.05 -19.13
CA LEU A 370 -25.77 -10.37 -19.68
C LEU A 370 -26.93 -10.34 -20.68
N GLU A 371 -27.49 -9.17 -20.97
CA GLU A 371 -28.63 -9.05 -21.89
C GLU A 371 -28.27 -9.61 -23.27
N GLY A 372 -29.07 -10.57 -23.74
CA GLY A 372 -28.89 -11.25 -25.03
C GLY A 372 -27.92 -12.44 -25.02
N PHE A 373 -27.42 -12.87 -23.86
CA PHE A 373 -26.47 -13.98 -23.73
C PHE A 373 -26.85 -14.94 -22.61
N ASP A 374 -26.55 -16.22 -22.79
CA ASP A 374 -26.90 -17.26 -21.81
C ASP A 374 -25.95 -17.28 -20.60
N ASN A 375 -24.73 -16.78 -20.77
CA ASN A 375 -23.69 -16.77 -19.73
C ASN A 375 -22.71 -15.62 -19.89
N ALA A 376 -21.93 -15.35 -18.84
CA ALA A 376 -20.99 -14.23 -18.80
C ALA A 376 -19.83 -14.37 -19.78
N LYS A 377 -19.43 -15.61 -20.10
CA LYS A 377 -18.34 -15.87 -21.05
C LYS A 377 -18.72 -15.44 -22.46
N GLU A 378 -19.88 -15.83 -22.95
CA GLU A 378 -20.37 -15.42 -24.27
C GLU A 378 -20.56 -13.91 -24.36
N ALA A 379 -21.18 -13.33 -23.34
CA ALA A 379 -21.37 -11.88 -23.19
C ALA A 379 -20.04 -11.09 -23.25
N PHE A 380 -18.99 -11.62 -22.62
CA PHE A 380 -17.66 -11.02 -22.64
C PHE A 380 -16.97 -11.18 -23.99
N LEU A 381 -16.95 -12.39 -24.55
CA LEU A 381 -16.28 -12.66 -25.83
C LEU A 381 -16.89 -11.85 -26.98
N ALA A 382 -18.22 -11.71 -27.00
CA ALA A 382 -18.92 -10.87 -27.98
C ALA A 382 -18.54 -9.39 -27.91
N ARG A 383 -18.02 -8.92 -26.76
CA ARG A 383 -17.71 -7.51 -26.47
C ARG A 383 -16.22 -7.25 -26.27
N GLU A 384 -15.38 -8.28 -26.32
CA GLU A 384 -13.97 -8.22 -25.90
C GLU A 384 -13.17 -7.15 -26.64
N ASN A 385 -13.27 -7.12 -27.98
CA ASN A 385 -12.52 -6.16 -28.80
C ASN A 385 -12.91 -4.72 -28.45
N ARG A 386 -14.20 -4.44 -28.35
CA ARG A 386 -14.72 -3.14 -27.93
C ARG A 386 -14.21 -2.76 -26.54
N LEU A 387 -14.24 -3.69 -25.57
CA LEU A 387 -13.77 -3.43 -24.22
C LEU A 387 -12.26 -3.11 -24.16
N LYS A 388 -11.43 -3.81 -24.95
CA LYS A 388 -9.98 -3.52 -25.07
C LYS A 388 -9.71 -2.15 -25.72
N GLU A 389 -10.55 -1.75 -26.68
CA GLU A 389 -10.44 -0.45 -27.33
C GLU A 389 -10.84 0.69 -26.38
N THR A 390 -11.99 0.57 -25.70
CA THR A 390 -12.57 1.64 -24.87
C THR A 390 -11.99 1.70 -23.46
N SER A 391 -11.53 0.58 -22.90
CA SER A 391 -11.00 0.55 -21.54
C SER A 391 -9.48 0.63 -21.53
N ARG A 392 -8.95 1.81 -21.14
CA ARG A 392 -7.52 1.99 -20.88
C ARG A 392 -6.95 1.09 -19.78
N HIS A 393 -7.81 0.49 -18.96
CA HIS A 393 -7.45 -0.33 -17.80
C HIS A 393 -7.51 -1.84 -18.08
N MET A 394 -7.97 -2.24 -19.26
CA MET A 394 -8.07 -3.64 -19.68
C MET A 394 -6.93 -4.07 -20.62
N ARG A 395 -6.11 -3.13 -21.09
CA ARG A 395 -5.01 -3.36 -22.04
C ARG A 395 -3.79 -3.99 -21.39
#